data_AF-A0A922X957-F1
#
_entry.id   AF-A0A922X957-F1
#
_cell.length_a   1.000
_cell.length_b   1.000
_cell.length_c   1.000
_cell.angle_alpha   90.00
_cell.angle_beta   90.00
_cell.angle_gamma   90.00
#
_symmetry.space_group_name_H-M   'P 1'
#
loop_
_entity.id
_entity.type
_entity.pdbx_description
1 polymer ?
#
loop_
_entity_poly.entity_id
_entity_poly.type
_entity_poly.pdbx_seq_one_letter_code
_entity_poly.pdbx_strand_id
1 'polypeptide(L)'
;MAIRYGCFFSYAHGRHDLMTRFKNALADALRCYLEPHFDNEDELFIDTEQLGGGDDLDSKIARAMCESVCMILIYTPKYEAHA
;
A
#
# COMPACT_ATOMS: atom_id res chain seq x y z
N MET A 1 -12.60 -14.20 4.60
CA MET A 1 -11.45 -13.51 4.00
C MET A 1 -10.22 -13.90 4.78
N ALA A 2 -9.15 -14.33 4.12
CA ALA A 2 -7.86 -14.53 4.76
C ALA A 2 -7.07 -13.22 4.64
N ILE A 3 -6.35 -12.86 5.69
CA ILE A 3 -5.36 -11.78 5.61
C ILE A 3 -4.24 -12.28 4.69
N ARG A 4 -3.88 -11.46 3.69
CA ARG A 4 -2.83 -11.74 2.70
C ARG A 4 -1.73 -10.68 2.67
N TYR A 5 -2.04 -9.49 3.19
CA TYR A 5 -1.17 -8.33 3.10
C TYR A 5 -0.88 -7.81 4.52
N GLY A 6 0.39 -7.52 4.80
CA GLY A 6 0.75 -6.84 6.05
C GLY A 6 0.19 -5.41 6.09
N CYS A 7 0.33 -4.65 5.00
CA CYS A 7 -0.10 -3.26 4.92
C CYS A 7 -0.57 -2.88 3.50
N PHE A 8 -1.68 -2.14 3.41
CA PHE A 8 -2.13 -1.44 2.21
C PHE A 8 -1.68 0.03 2.23
N PHE A 9 -0.98 0.50 1.20
CA PHE A 9 -0.50 1.89 1.12
C PHE A 9 -1.40 2.71 0.19
N SER A 10 -2.18 3.62 0.75
CA SER A 10 -2.89 4.63 -0.02
C SER A 10 -2.03 5.88 -0.14
N TYR A 11 -1.64 6.24 -1.36
CA TYR A 11 -0.89 7.48 -1.62
C TYR A 11 -1.21 8.06 -2.99
N ALA A 12 -1.15 9.39 -3.09
CA ALA A 12 -1.34 10.06 -4.36
C ALA A 12 -0.08 9.94 -5.22
N HIS A 13 -0.24 9.47 -6.46
CA HIS A 13 0.87 9.43 -7.40
C HIS A 13 1.28 10.84 -7.86
N GLY A 14 2.57 11.12 -7.83
CA GLY A 14 3.17 12.34 -8.38
C GLY A 14 4.59 12.08 -8.87
N ARG A 15 5.12 12.95 -9.74
CA ARG A 15 6.52 12.92 -10.22
C ARG A 15 7.51 13.43 -9.16
N HIS A 16 7.31 13.06 -7.90
CA HIS A 16 8.12 13.56 -6.78
C HIS A 16 9.01 12.44 -6.26
N ASP A 17 10.27 12.45 -6.69
CA ASP A 17 11.29 11.46 -6.28
C ASP A 17 11.38 11.28 -4.77
N LEU A 18 11.19 12.38 -4.02
CA LEU A 18 11.17 12.36 -2.56
C LEU A 18 10.04 11.48 -2.00
N MET A 19 8.84 11.55 -2.59
CA MET A 19 7.71 10.75 -2.14
C MET A 19 7.93 9.26 -2.43
N THR A 20 8.46 8.94 -3.60
CA THR A 20 8.83 7.57 -3.95
C THR A 20 9.88 7.01 -2.99
N ARG A 21 10.94 7.79 -2.69
CA ARG A 21 11.98 7.38 -1.73
C ARG A 21 11.41 7.19 -0.33
N PHE A 22 10.59 8.12 0.15
CA PHE A 22 9.94 8.02 1.45
C PHE A 22 9.05 6.77 1.56
N LYS A 23 8.17 6.56 0.58
CA LYS A 23 7.27 5.40 0.53
C LYS A 23 8.07 4.09 0.55
N ASN A 24 9.12 3.98 -0.26
CA ASN A 24 9.94 2.77 -0.33
C ASN A 24 10.68 2.52 0.99
N ALA A 25 11.29 3.56 1.58
CA ALA A 25 11.97 3.44 2.87
C ALA A 25 11.00 3.03 4.00
N LEU A 26 9.78 3.58 4.00
CA LEU A 26 8.74 3.20 4.96
C LEU A 26 8.31 1.74 4.75
N ALA A 27 8.09 1.33 3.51
CA ALA A 27 7.74 -0.04 3.17
C ALA A 27 8.82 -1.02 3.65
N ASP A 28 10.10 -0.72 3.37
CA ASP A 28 11.24 -1.54 3.78
C ASP A 28 11.37 -1.63 5.32
N ALA A 29 11.18 -0.51 6.03
CA ALA A 29 11.20 -0.51 7.48
C ALA A 29 10.09 -1.37 8.09
N LEU A 30 8.88 -1.32 7.53
CA LEU A 30 7.79 -2.20 7.95
C LEU A 30 8.07 -3.66 7.62
N ARG A 31 8.70 -3.94 6.47
CA ARG A 31 9.12 -5.31 6.14
C ARG A 31 10.01 -5.89 7.22
N CYS A 32 11.09 -5.18 7.57
CA CYS A 32 12.02 -5.64 8.59
C CYS A 32 11.37 -5.82 9.97
N TYR A 33 10.41 -4.95 10.34
CA TYR A 33 9.71 -5.09 11.61
C TYR A 33 8.76 -6.29 11.63
N LEU A 34 8.09 -6.56 10.52
CA LEU A 34 7.03 -7.55 10.42
C LEU A 34 7.53 -8.95 10.03
N GLU A 35 8.66 -9.04 9.33
CA GLU A 35 9.29 -10.31 8.90
C GLU A 35 9.42 -11.34 10.04
N PRO A 36 9.82 -10.99 11.28
CA PRO A 36 9.88 -11.95 12.39
C PRO A 36 8.50 -12.43 12.90
N HIS A 37 7.43 -11.74 12.54
CA HIS A 37 6.07 -12.01 13.01
C HIS A 37 5.24 -12.85 12.03
N PHE A 38 5.77 -13.14 10.83
CA PHE A 38 5.09 -13.89 9.80
C PHE A 38 5.88 -15.16 9.47
N ASP A 39 5.19 -16.30 9.44
CA ASP A 39 5.82 -17.62 9.23
C ASP A 39 6.16 -17.85 7.74
N ASN A 40 5.62 -17.04 6.83
CA ASN A 40 5.85 -17.13 5.38
C ASN A 40 6.18 -15.75 4.77
N GLU A 41 7.20 -15.69 3.89
CA GLU A 41 7.57 -14.46 3.14
C GLU A 41 6.41 -13.90 2.29
N ASP A 42 5.48 -14.76 1.88
CA ASP A 42 4.29 -14.40 1.09
C ASP A 42 3.27 -13.54 1.85
N GLU A 43 3.31 -13.50 3.19
CA GLU A 43 2.36 -12.75 4.04
C GLU A 43 2.66 -11.25 4.09
N LEU A 44 3.87 -10.87 3.65
CA LEU A 44 4.32 -9.50 3.67
C LEU A 44 4.31 -8.86 2.28
N PHE A 45 3.19 -9.01 1.58
CA PHE A 45 2.95 -8.22 0.39
C PHE A 45 2.47 -6.82 0.79
N ILE A 46 3.33 -5.82 0.57
CA ILE A 46 2.97 -4.41 0.67
C ILE A 46 2.47 -4.01 -0.71
N ASP A 47 1.17 -3.76 -0.81
CA ASP A 47 0.58 -3.36 -2.09
C ASP A 47 1.09 -1.96 -2.46
N THR A 48 1.97 -1.94 -3.46
CA THR A 48 2.51 -0.72 -4.06
C THR A 48 1.99 -0.54 -5.49
N GLU A 49 0.99 -1.33 -5.91
CA GLU A 49 0.60 -1.45 -7.31
C GLU A 49 0.25 -0.10 -7.96
N GLN A 50 0.68 0.01 -9.21
CA GLN A 50 0.23 1.03 -10.13
C GLN A 50 -1.20 0.72 -10.55
N LEU A 51 -2.11 1.61 -10.16
CA LEU A 51 -3.48 1.61 -10.62
C LEU A 51 -3.54 2.10 -12.08
N GLY A 52 -3.41 1.16 -13.03
CA GLY A 52 -3.72 1.38 -14.44
C GLY A 52 -5.22 1.41 -14.67
N GLY A 53 -5.74 2.47 -15.29
CA GLY A 53 -7.18 2.74 -15.40
C GLY A 53 -7.98 1.65 -16.12
N GLY A 54 -9.08 1.21 -15.50
CA GLY A 54 -10.08 0.29 -16.02
C GLY A 54 -10.99 -0.22 -14.89
N ASP A 55 -12.29 -0.42 -15.17
CA ASP A 55 -13.43 -0.68 -14.27
C ASP A 55 -13.28 -1.75 -13.16
N ASP A 56 -12.17 -2.49 -13.10
CA ASP A 56 -11.89 -3.48 -12.04
C ASP A 56 -10.93 -2.95 -10.96
N LEU A 57 -10.62 -1.66 -11.00
CA LEU A 57 -9.72 -1.00 -10.07
C LEU A 57 -10.29 -0.98 -8.65
N ASP A 58 -11.55 -0.61 -8.52
CA ASP A 58 -12.22 -0.46 -7.22
C ASP A 58 -12.36 -1.80 -6.50
N SER A 59 -12.67 -2.88 -7.24
CA SER A 59 -12.75 -4.24 -6.70
C SER A 59 -11.40 -4.73 -6.19
N LYS A 60 -10.31 -4.44 -6.93
CA LYS A 60 -8.95 -4.80 -6.52
C LYS A 60 -8.49 -4.02 -5.30
N ILE A 61 -8.76 -2.72 -5.25
CA ILE A 61 -8.46 -1.86 -4.09
C ILE A 61 -9.25 -2.35 -2.88
N ALA A 62 -10.56 -2.55 -3.01
CA ALA A 62 -11.41 -3.03 -1.93
C ALA A 62 -10.91 -4.38 -1.40
N ARG A 63 -10.52 -5.28 -2.31
CA ARG A 63 -9.93 -6.56 -1.94
C ARG A 63 -8.60 -6.40 -1.21
N ALA A 64 -7.66 -5.62 -1.73
CA ALA A 64 -6.36 -5.39 -1.11
C ALA A 64 -6.52 -4.75 0.28
N MET A 65 -7.44 -3.79 0.43
CA MET A 65 -7.79 -3.18 1.71
C MET A 65 -8.34 -4.21 2.70
N CYS A 66 -9.33 -5.03 2.29
CA CYS A 66 -9.96 -6.01 3.18
C CYS A 66 -9.07 -7.23 3.49
N GLU A 67 -8.11 -7.53 2.63
CA GLU A 67 -7.12 -8.59 2.83
C GLU A 67 -5.85 -8.08 3.53
N SER A 68 -5.80 -6.80 3.94
CA SER A 68 -4.69 -6.19 4.69
C SER A 68 -4.95 -6.12 6.20
N VAL A 69 -3.89 -6.31 7.01
CA VAL A 69 -3.96 -6.08 8.47
C VAL A 69 -4.13 -4.60 8.80
N CYS A 70 -3.47 -3.73 8.02
CA CYS A 70 -3.41 -2.30 8.26
C CYS A 70 -3.50 -1.51 6.95
N MET A 71 -4.09 -0.32 6.99
CA MET A 71 -4.01 0.67 5.92
C MET A 71 -3.16 1.86 6.38
N ILE A 72 -2.21 2.26 5.55
CA ILE A 72 -1.36 3.44 5.73
C ILE A 72 -1.69 4.45 4.64
N LEU A 73 -2.19 5.62 5.03
CA LEU A 73 -2.48 6.73 4.12
C LEU A 73 -1.34 7.75 4.17
N ILE A 74 -0.66 7.97 3.05
CA ILE A 74 0.30 9.07 2.88
C ILE A 74 -0.46 10.27 2.30
N TYR A 75 -0.98 11.09 3.20
CA TYR A 75 -1.76 12.25 2.83
C TYR A 75 -0.91 13.30 2.10
N THR A 76 -1.45 13.81 1.00
CA THR A 76 -0.88 14.92 0.23
C THR A 76 -1.99 15.85 -0.25
N PRO A 77 -1.71 17.13 -0.54
CA PRO A 77 -2.74 18.05 -1.06
C PRO A 77 -3.42 17.59 -2.35
N LYS A 78 -2.84 16.62 -3.09
CA LYS A 78 -3.49 16.02 -4.26
C LYS A 78 -4.80 15.28 -3.92
N TYR A 79 -4.97 14.82 -2.67
CA TYR A 79 -6.26 14.28 -2.21
C TYR A 79 -7.36 15.35 -2.14
N GLU A 80 -7.00 16.61 -1.86
CA GLU A 80 -7.93 17.74 -1.84
C GLU A 80 -8.31 18.20 -3.25
N ALA A 81 -7.46 17.93 -4.25
CA ALA A 81 -7.72 18.30 -5.64
C ALA A 81 -8.86 17.50 -6.30
N HIS A 82 -9.34 16.44 -5.64
CA HIS A 82 -10.42 15.57 -6.09
C HIS A 82 -11.61 15.53 -5.12
N ALA A 83 -11.66 16.47 -4.15
CA ALA A 83 -12.72 16.61 -3.16
C ALA A 83 -13.84 17.56 -3.62
#